data_AF-A0AAE4FSF1-F1
#
_entry.id   AF-A0AAE4FSF1-F1
#
_cell.length_a   1.000
_cell.length_b   1.000
_cell.length_c   1.000
_cell.angle_alpha   90.00
_cell.angle_beta   90.00
_cell.angle_gamma   90.00
#
_symmetry.space_group_name_H-M   'P 1'
#
loop_
_entity.id
_entity.type
_entity.pdbx_description
1 polymer ?
#
loop_
_entity_poly.entity_id
_entity_poly.type
_entity_poly.pdbx_seq_one_letter_code
_entity_poly.pdbx_strand_id
1 'polypeptide(L)'
;MTSANYKSMSLQELRRYVLDHRDNMDAFQTYVDRSQEEGRMININLEDIQWQIEVDKKMDSSHHPQEQDYISEVVQVVTSTGQELNITTYLLRVYPETFNGYDAYMDIPMSDPSDIQTVYSPRLNKRWTVVVGPKESPVNGYFRGDYSENNPPAWVFGLRST
;
A
#
# COMPACT_ATOMS: atom_id res chain seq x y z
N MET A 1 18.29 -26.99 -7.26
CA MET A 1 17.57 -25.71 -7.27
C MET A 1 18.50 -24.68 -6.68
N THR A 2 18.82 -23.62 -7.40
CA THR A 2 19.65 -22.51 -6.91
C THR A 2 18.84 -21.70 -5.91
N SER A 3 19.11 -21.87 -4.62
CA SER A 3 18.51 -21.05 -3.55
C SER A 3 18.90 -19.59 -3.79
N ALA A 4 17.96 -18.75 -4.18
CA ALA A 4 18.19 -17.32 -4.25
C ALA A 4 18.55 -16.80 -2.85
N ASN A 5 19.53 -15.90 -2.74
CA ASN A 5 19.98 -15.41 -1.45
C ASN A 5 19.05 -14.29 -0.95
N TYR A 6 17.92 -14.68 -0.35
CA TYR A 6 16.90 -13.76 0.19
C TYR A 6 17.45 -12.74 1.19
N LYS A 7 18.53 -13.08 1.91
CA LYS A 7 19.19 -12.19 2.88
C LYS A 7 19.92 -11.03 2.21
N SER A 8 20.33 -11.20 0.95
CA SER A 8 21.02 -10.17 0.17
C SER A 8 20.09 -9.22 -0.59
N MET A 9 18.80 -9.57 -0.72
CA MET A 9 17.80 -8.72 -1.37
C MET A 9 17.43 -7.53 -0.46
N SER A 10 17.15 -6.36 -1.04
CA SER A 10 16.41 -5.33 -0.33
C SER A 10 14.99 -5.82 -0.01
N LEU A 11 14.32 -5.21 0.98
CA LEU A 11 12.97 -5.63 1.35
C LEU A 11 11.97 -5.50 0.19
N GLN A 12 12.16 -4.53 -0.71
CA GLN A 12 11.35 -4.38 -1.93
C GLN A 12 11.61 -5.49 -2.95
N GLU A 13 12.88 -5.86 -3.17
CA GLU A 13 13.24 -6.96 -4.07
C GLU A 13 12.71 -8.29 -3.54
N LEU A 14 12.80 -8.51 -2.22
CA LEU A 14 12.28 -9.69 -1.57
C LEU A 14 10.74 -9.74 -1.65
N ARG A 15 10.05 -8.60 -1.45
CA ARG A 15 8.60 -8.50 -1.68
C ARG A 15 8.22 -8.87 -3.10
N ARG A 16 8.92 -8.32 -4.11
CA ARG A 16 8.66 -8.64 -5.53
C ARG A 16 8.88 -10.13 -5.81
N TYR A 17 9.98 -10.69 -5.30
CA TYR A 17 10.30 -12.10 -5.47
C TYR A 17 9.21 -13.02 -4.89
N VAL A 18 8.74 -12.73 -3.68
CA VAL A 18 7.66 -13.47 -3.02
C VAL A 18 6.35 -13.39 -3.79
N LEU A 19 6.05 -12.23 -4.39
CA LEU A 19 4.85 -12.07 -5.22
C LEU A 19 4.91 -12.89 -6.51
N ASP A 20 6.10 -13.05 -7.09
CA ASP A 20 6.36 -13.82 -8.32
C ASP A 20 6.52 -15.33 -8.05
N HIS A 21 6.87 -15.72 -6.81
CA HIS A 21 7.15 -17.10 -6.38
C HIS A 21 6.38 -17.42 -5.10
N ARG A 22 5.03 -17.38 -5.18
CA ARG A 22 4.14 -17.49 -4.03
C ARG A 22 4.18 -18.84 -3.33
N ASP A 23 4.64 -19.88 -4.03
CA ASP A 23 4.88 -21.22 -3.52
C ASP A 23 6.18 -21.35 -2.71
N ASN A 24 7.05 -20.35 -2.79
CA ASN A 24 8.34 -20.34 -2.11
C ASN A 24 8.22 -19.84 -0.67
N MET A 25 7.87 -20.77 0.22
CA MET A 25 7.66 -20.50 1.65
C MET A 25 8.89 -19.93 2.35
N ASP A 26 10.10 -20.33 1.95
CA ASP A 26 11.35 -19.80 2.53
C ASP A 26 11.52 -18.31 2.23
N ALA A 27 11.17 -17.88 1.01
CA ALA A 27 11.21 -16.47 0.63
C ALA A 27 10.14 -15.66 1.36
N PHE A 28 8.93 -16.23 1.51
CA PHE A 28 7.82 -15.60 2.24
C PHE A 28 8.16 -15.41 3.72
N GLN A 29 8.65 -16.45 4.39
CA GLN A 29 9.06 -16.37 5.79
C GLN A 29 10.17 -15.33 6.00
N THR A 30 11.18 -15.33 5.11
CA THR A 30 12.26 -14.33 5.17
C THR A 30 11.74 -12.90 4.99
N TYR A 31 10.72 -12.71 4.15
CA TYR A 31 10.08 -11.41 3.96
C TYR A 31 9.34 -10.95 5.21
N VAL A 32 8.56 -11.85 5.83
CA VAL A 32 7.83 -11.57 7.07
C VAL A 32 8.79 -11.19 8.18
N ASP A 33 9.80 -12.02 8.45
CA ASP A 33 10.78 -11.80 9.53
C ASP A 33 11.48 -10.46 9.37
N ARG A 34 12.00 -10.17 8.17
CA ARG A 34 12.72 -8.92 7.91
C ARG A 34 11.81 -7.70 7.91
N SER A 35 10.57 -7.87 7.47
CA SER A 35 9.60 -6.79 7.52
C SER A 35 9.17 -6.48 8.95
N GLN A 36 9.17 -7.45 9.86
CA GLN A 36 8.99 -7.24 11.30
C GLN A 36 10.21 -6.54 11.92
N GLU A 37 11.43 -6.98 11.59
CA GLU A 37 12.68 -6.36 12.06
C GLU A 37 12.81 -4.88 11.64
N GLU A 38 12.40 -4.54 10.42
CA GLU A 38 12.39 -3.16 9.93
C GLU A 38 11.21 -2.32 10.49
N GLY A 39 10.36 -2.91 11.35
CA GLY A 39 9.18 -2.24 11.91
C GLY A 39 8.09 -1.96 10.89
N ARG A 40 8.12 -2.67 9.75
CA ARG A 40 7.25 -2.45 8.57
C ARG A 40 6.08 -3.43 8.47
N MET A 41 6.04 -4.53 9.24
CA MET A 41 4.92 -5.49 9.21
C MET A 41 4.50 -6.10 10.56
N ILE A 42 3.27 -6.60 10.49
CA ILE A 42 2.37 -7.22 11.47
C ILE A 42 3.04 -8.33 12.27
N ASN A 43 2.68 -8.41 13.55
CA ASN A 43 2.94 -9.55 14.42
C ASN A 43 2.07 -10.75 13.97
N ILE A 44 2.51 -11.48 12.94
CA ILE A 44 1.85 -12.71 12.51
C ILE A 44 2.29 -13.81 13.49
N ASN A 45 1.33 -14.35 14.25
CA ASN A 45 1.61 -15.53 15.05
C ASN A 45 1.69 -16.76 14.14
N LEU A 46 2.92 -17.19 13.85
CA LEU A 46 3.22 -18.36 13.02
C LEU A 46 2.78 -19.69 13.66
N GLU A 47 2.44 -19.69 14.95
CA GLU A 47 1.90 -20.87 15.65
C GLU A 47 0.41 -21.12 15.32
N ASP A 48 -0.26 -20.16 14.68
CA ASP A 48 -1.68 -20.28 14.35
C ASP A 48 -1.88 -21.06 13.03
N ILE A 49 -2.32 -22.31 13.11
CA ILE A 49 -2.45 -23.26 11.98
C ILE A 49 -3.29 -22.71 10.80
N GLN A 50 -4.04 -21.62 10.99
CA GLN A 50 -4.85 -20.96 9.95
C GLN A 50 -4.17 -19.76 9.27
N TRP A 51 -2.96 -19.34 9.67
CA TRP A 51 -2.32 -18.13 9.13
C TRP A 51 -2.13 -18.19 7.61
N GLN A 52 -1.75 -19.36 7.08
CA GLN A 52 -1.55 -19.58 5.64
C GLN A 52 -2.88 -19.42 4.86
N ILE A 53 -3.98 -19.90 5.41
CA ILE A 53 -5.33 -19.82 4.80
C ILE A 53 -5.85 -18.38 4.84
N GLU A 54 -5.57 -17.63 5.89
CA GLU A 54 -5.93 -16.21 5.99
C GLU A 54 -5.09 -15.33 5.04
N VAL A 55 -3.81 -15.69 4.83
CA VAL A 55 -2.95 -15.03 3.85
C VAL A 55 -3.41 -15.36 2.43
N ASP A 56 -3.63 -16.62 2.09
CA ASP A 56 -4.06 -17.04 0.75
C ASP A 56 -5.45 -16.50 0.37
N LYS A 57 -6.42 -16.51 1.31
CA LYS A 57 -7.75 -15.93 1.08
C LYS A 57 -7.74 -14.41 0.86
N LYS A 58 -6.74 -13.70 1.38
CA LYS A 58 -6.63 -12.23 1.28
C LYS A 58 -5.69 -11.78 0.17
N MET A 59 -4.74 -12.63 -0.22
CA MET A 59 -3.85 -12.42 -1.36
C MET A 59 -4.51 -12.72 -2.71
N ASP A 60 -5.70 -13.32 -2.71
CA ASP A 60 -6.49 -13.58 -3.91
C ASP A 60 -7.61 -12.54 -4.07
N SER A 61 -7.70 -11.92 -5.26
CA SER A 61 -8.64 -10.88 -5.74
C SER A 61 -8.50 -9.41 -5.28
N SER A 62 -7.79 -9.07 -4.19
CA SER A 62 -7.76 -7.67 -3.68
C SER A 62 -6.57 -6.82 -4.14
N HIS A 63 -5.58 -7.41 -4.81
CA HIS A 63 -4.36 -6.73 -5.25
C HIS A 63 -4.09 -6.94 -6.73
N HIS A 64 -3.70 -5.88 -7.43
CA HIS A 64 -3.30 -5.98 -8.82
C HIS A 64 -1.85 -6.48 -8.88
N PRO A 65 -1.50 -7.52 -9.66
CA PRO A 65 -0.14 -8.10 -9.65
C PRO A 65 0.97 -7.11 -10.06
N GLN A 66 0.59 -6.09 -10.82
CA GLN A 66 1.48 -5.04 -11.30
C GLN A 66 1.24 -3.67 -10.64
N GLU A 67 0.58 -3.63 -9.46
CA GLU A 67 0.46 -2.38 -8.70
C GLU A 67 1.84 -1.79 -8.35
N GLN A 68 1.94 -0.47 -8.37
CA GLN A 68 3.16 0.27 -8.05
C GLN A 68 2.90 1.14 -6.82
N ASP A 69 3.67 0.89 -5.76
CA ASP A 69 3.59 1.61 -4.49
C ASP A 69 4.65 2.72 -4.43
N TYR A 70 4.21 3.95 -4.17
CA TYR A 70 5.05 5.11 -3.92
C TYR A 70 4.82 5.56 -2.48
N ILE A 71 5.83 5.37 -1.63
CA ILE A 71 5.79 5.73 -0.20
C ILE A 71 6.29 7.17 -0.03
N SER A 72 5.65 7.94 0.84
CA SER A 72 6.06 9.32 1.15
C SER A 72 6.14 10.22 -0.09
N GLU A 73 5.24 10.01 -1.05
CA GLU A 73 5.19 10.79 -2.28
C GLU A 73 4.54 12.16 -2.01
N VAL A 74 5.15 13.23 -2.53
CA VAL A 74 4.58 14.58 -2.50
C VAL A 74 3.65 14.76 -3.70
N VAL A 75 2.39 15.07 -3.42
CA VAL A 75 1.36 15.31 -4.44
C VAL A 75 0.76 16.69 -4.28
N GLN A 76 0.33 17.26 -5.40
CA GLN A 76 -0.47 18.50 -5.41
C GLN A 76 -1.94 18.11 -5.36
N VAL A 77 -2.70 18.73 -4.47
CA VAL A 77 -4.13 18.47 -4.32
C VAL A 77 -4.93 19.76 -4.41
N VAL A 78 -6.17 19.63 -4.88
CA VAL A 78 -7.16 20.71 -4.85
C VAL A 78 -8.33 20.25 -4.00
N THR A 79 -8.71 21.03 -3.00
CA THR A 79 -9.84 20.73 -2.10
C THR A 79 -11.18 21.16 -2.71
N SER A 80 -12.29 20.84 -2.04
CA SER A 80 -13.63 21.25 -2.45
C SER A 80 -13.83 22.77 -2.45
N THR A 81 -13.04 23.50 -1.66
CA THR A 81 -13.04 24.97 -1.62
C THR A 81 -12.15 25.60 -2.69
N GLY A 82 -11.48 24.81 -3.53
CA GLY A 82 -10.55 25.27 -4.55
C GLY A 82 -9.16 25.62 -3.99
N GLN A 83 -8.85 25.23 -2.76
CA GLN A 83 -7.53 25.45 -2.17
C GLN A 83 -6.52 24.46 -2.76
N GLU A 84 -5.40 24.98 -3.24
CA GLU A 84 -4.28 24.16 -3.72
C GLU A 84 -3.25 23.93 -2.61
N LEU A 85 -2.84 22.68 -2.43
CA LEU A 85 -1.91 22.27 -1.37
C LEU A 85 -0.90 21.25 -1.90
N ASN A 86 0.30 21.23 -1.32
CA ASN A 86 1.22 20.12 -1.46
C ASN A 86 1.13 19.28 -0.18
N ILE A 87 0.85 17.98 -0.32
CA ILE A 87 0.78 17.05 0.81
C ILE A 87 1.68 15.85 0.57
N THR A 88 2.11 15.23 1.66
CA THR A 88 2.92 14.01 1.62
C THR A 88 2.04 12.82 1.93
N THR A 89 1.86 11.94 0.95
CA THR A 89 1.12 10.68 1.12
C THR A 89 1.87 9.72 2.04
N TYR A 90 1.17 8.85 2.76
CA TYR A 90 1.79 7.65 3.30
C TYR A 90 2.02 6.62 2.20
N LEU A 91 1.02 6.46 1.32
CA LEU A 91 1.08 5.58 0.17
C LEU A 91 0.29 6.19 -0.99
N LEU A 92 0.90 6.25 -2.15
CA LEU A 92 0.22 6.33 -3.43
C LEU A 92 0.42 5.01 -4.15
N ARG A 93 -0.66 4.24 -4.35
CA ARG A 93 -0.66 2.99 -5.12
C ARG A 93 -1.27 3.25 -6.48
N VAL A 94 -0.54 2.97 -7.55
CA VAL A 94 -1.02 3.17 -8.92
C VAL A 94 -1.14 1.84 -9.63
N TYR A 95 -2.24 1.66 -10.36
CA TYR A 95 -2.49 0.48 -11.17
C TYR A 95 -2.14 0.76 -12.64
N PRO A 96 -1.60 -0.23 -13.38
CA PRO A 96 -1.32 -0.06 -14.81
C PRO A 96 -2.61 -0.01 -15.64
N GLU A 97 -3.68 -0.64 -15.14
CA GLU A 97 -5.03 -0.63 -15.68
C GLU A 97 -6.03 -0.49 -14.53
N THR A 98 -7.24 -0.02 -14.82
CA THR A 98 -8.26 0.20 -13.80
C THR A 98 -8.54 -1.11 -13.05
N PHE A 99 -8.37 -1.09 -11.73
CA PHE A 99 -8.58 -2.23 -10.85
C PHE A 99 -9.55 -1.85 -9.73
N ASN A 100 -10.56 -2.69 -9.50
CA ASN A 100 -11.67 -2.41 -8.56
C ASN A 100 -12.37 -1.06 -8.80
N GLY A 101 -12.34 -0.54 -10.04
CA GLY A 101 -12.95 0.73 -10.41
C GLY A 101 -12.08 1.97 -10.21
N TYR A 102 -10.82 1.79 -9.81
CA TYR A 102 -9.86 2.86 -9.54
C TYR A 102 -8.58 2.68 -10.36
N ASP A 103 -7.93 3.78 -10.68
CA ASP A 103 -6.60 3.78 -11.31
C ASP A 103 -5.49 3.98 -10.27
N ALA A 104 -5.84 4.50 -9.09
CA ALA A 104 -4.93 4.60 -7.96
C ALA A 104 -5.69 4.63 -6.62
N TYR A 105 -4.97 4.30 -5.55
CA TYR A 105 -5.35 4.61 -4.18
C TYR A 105 -4.34 5.56 -3.55
N MET A 106 -4.82 6.45 -2.69
CA MET A 106 -3.99 7.37 -1.96
C MET A 106 -4.35 7.35 -0.48
N ASP A 107 -3.34 7.22 0.36
CA ASP A 107 -3.42 7.31 1.81
C ASP A 107 -2.66 8.55 2.27
N ILE A 108 -3.29 9.39 3.11
CA ILE A 108 -2.70 10.62 3.64
C ILE A 108 -2.95 10.72 5.15
N PRO A 109 -2.12 11.46 5.90
CA PRO A 109 -2.38 11.77 7.30
C PRO A 109 -3.81 12.30 7.54
N MET A 110 -4.45 11.89 8.64
CA MET A 110 -5.74 12.50 9.00
C MET A 110 -5.67 13.98 9.38
N SER A 111 -4.47 14.51 9.64
CA SER A 111 -4.24 15.94 9.80
C SER A 111 -4.39 16.74 8.50
N ASP A 112 -4.31 16.06 7.34
CA ASP A 112 -4.49 16.69 6.04
C ASP A 112 -5.98 16.78 5.65
N PRO A 113 -6.33 17.67 4.71
CA PRO A 113 -7.73 17.88 4.32
C PRO A 113 -8.38 16.60 3.80
N SER A 114 -9.59 16.35 4.28
CA SER A 114 -10.37 15.17 3.90
C SER A 114 -11.25 15.43 2.66
N ASP A 115 -11.38 16.69 2.22
CA ASP A 115 -12.27 17.14 1.15
C ASP A 115 -11.57 17.31 -0.22
N ILE A 116 -10.51 16.54 -0.46
CA ILE A 116 -9.73 16.58 -1.71
C ILE A 116 -10.60 16.17 -2.91
N GLN A 117 -10.51 16.93 -4.00
CA GLN A 117 -11.23 16.71 -5.27
C GLN A 117 -10.31 16.19 -6.37
N THR A 118 -9.10 16.74 -6.49
CA THR A 118 -8.14 16.33 -7.52
C THR A 118 -6.76 16.15 -6.94
N VAL A 119 -6.00 15.22 -7.52
CA VAL A 119 -4.64 14.89 -7.14
C VAL A 119 -3.76 14.93 -8.39
N TYR A 120 -2.59 15.56 -8.29
CA TYR A 120 -1.54 15.54 -9.31
C TYR A 120 -0.25 15.00 -8.69
N SER A 121 0.33 13.96 -9.30
CA SER A 121 1.66 13.48 -8.98
C SER A 121 2.67 14.08 -9.96
N PRO A 122 3.58 14.97 -9.51
CA PRO A 122 4.63 15.51 -10.36
C PRO A 122 5.59 14.43 -10.89
N ARG A 123 5.92 13.44 -10.06
CA ARG A 123 6.81 12.33 -10.43
C ARG A 123 6.26 11.51 -11.60
N LEU A 124 4.95 11.25 -11.58
CA LEU A 124 4.29 10.44 -12.61
C LEU A 124 3.74 11.27 -13.75
N ASN A 125 3.72 12.61 -13.60
CA ASN A 125 3.04 13.54 -14.50
C ASN A 125 1.60 13.09 -14.79
N LYS A 126 0.85 12.72 -13.73
CA LYS A 126 -0.52 12.19 -13.82
C LYS A 126 -1.46 12.98 -12.93
N ARG A 127 -2.70 13.17 -13.40
CA ARG A 127 -3.81 13.76 -12.66
C ARG A 127 -4.92 12.74 -12.45
N TRP A 128 -5.53 12.81 -11.29
CA TRP A 128 -6.70 12.03 -10.94
C TRP A 128 -7.77 12.91 -10.30
N THR A 129 -9.02 12.50 -10.46
CA THR A 129 -10.14 12.92 -9.63
C THR A 129 -10.35 11.92 -8.50
N VAL A 130 -10.72 12.45 -7.34
CA VAL A 130 -11.18 11.63 -6.21
C VAL A 130 -12.60 11.16 -6.56
N VAL A 131 -12.77 9.84 -6.66
CA VAL A 131 -14.07 9.22 -6.97
C VAL A 131 -14.67 8.52 -5.75
N VAL A 132 -13.86 8.18 -4.75
CA VAL A 132 -14.28 7.59 -3.47
C VAL A 132 -13.38 8.11 -2.35
N GLY A 133 -13.95 8.31 -1.17
CA GLY A 133 -13.25 8.81 0.02
C GLY A 133 -13.82 10.15 0.48
N PRO A 134 -13.30 10.73 1.58
CA PRO A 134 -12.31 10.14 2.47
C PRO A 134 -12.94 8.97 3.25
N LYS A 135 -12.21 7.86 3.38
CA LYS A 135 -12.55 6.79 4.33
C LYS A 135 -11.40 6.63 5.32
N GLU A 136 -11.73 6.43 6.59
CA GLU A 136 -10.72 6.06 7.57
C GLU A 136 -10.14 4.68 7.23
N SER A 137 -8.81 4.55 7.31
CA SER A 137 -8.16 3.27 7.13
C SER A 137 -8.62 2.27 8.20
N PRO A 138 -9.13 1.08 7.83
CA PRO A 138 -9.59 0.11 8.81
C PRO A 138 -8.44 -0.39 9.69
N VAL A 139 -8.70 -0.48 11.00
CA VAL A 139 -7.76 -0.94 12.06
C VAL A 139 -7.17 -2.33 11.78
N ASN A 140 -7.88 -3.18 11.03
CA ASN A 140 -7.51 -4.60 10.81
C ASN A 140 -7.06 -4.89 9.36
N GLY A 141 -6.74 -3.86 8.57
CA GLY A 141 -6.29 -4.05 7.20
C GLY A 141 -4.86 -4.59 7.18
N TYR A 142 -4.67 -5.85 6.79
CA TYR A 142 -3.40 -6.60 6.78
C TYR A 142 -2.21 -5.96 6.02
N PHE A 143 -2.36 -4.75 5.45
CA PHE A 143 -1.30 -3.96 4.81
C PHE A 143 -1.19 -2.53 5.33
N ARG A 144 -1.90 -2.22 6.42
CA ARG A 144 -1.94 -0.89 7.03
C ARG A 144 -1.89 -1.12 8.52
N GLY A 145 -0.65 -1.17 9.02
CA GLY A 145 -0.27 -1.53 10.38
C GLY A 145 -1.24 -1.06 11.46
N ASP A 146 -1.39 -1.91 12.46
CA ASP A 146 -2.06 -1.56 13.70
C ASP A 146 -1.55 -0.19 14.18
N TYR A 147 -2.49 0.71 14.51
CA TYR A 147 -2.22 2.08 14.94
C TYR A 147 -1.15 2.12 16.04
N SER A 148 0.09 2.38 15.64
CA SER A 148 1.25 2.60 16.48
C SER A 148 1.95 3.87 15.99
N GLU A 149 2.93 4.39 16.73
CA GLU A 149 3.68 5.60 16.35
C GLU A 149 4.29 5.52 14.94
N ASN A 150 4.44 4.31 14.38
CA ASN A 150 4.97 4.05 13.04
C ASN A 150 3.90 3.84 11.95
N ASN A 151 2.60 3.84 12.27
CA ASN A 151 1.52 3.79 11.29
C ASN A 151 0.29 4.60 11.74
N PRO A 152 0.35 5.94 11.61
CA PRO A 152 -0.69 6.85 12.09
C PRO A 152 -2.00 6.76 11.28
N PRO A 153 -3.12 7.27 11.84
CA PRO A 153 -4.40 7.33 11.13
C PRO A 153 -4.32 7.98 9.76
N ALA A 154 -4.97 7.35 8.79
CA ALA A 154 -4.95 7.79 7.41
C ALA A 154 -6.35 7.94 6.80
N TRP A 155 -6.51 8.99 6.00
CA TRP A 155 -7.59 9.08 5.03
C TRP A 155 -7.23 8.31 3.77
N VAL A 156 -8.20 7.56 3.26
CA VAL A 156 -8.07 6.72 2.07
C VAL A 156 -8.97 7.25 0.97
N PHE A 157 -8.38 7.41 -0.21
CA PHE A 157 -9.06 7.89 -1.40
C PHE A 157 -8.89 6.89 -2.55
N GLY A 158 -9.99 6.66 -3.27
CA GLY A 158 -9.98 6.00 -4.57
C GLY A 158 -9.92 7.06 -5.67
N LEU A 159 -8.99 6.89 -6.61
CA LEU A 159 -8.65 7.87 -7.62
C LEU A 159 -8.92 7.33 -9.03
N ARG A 160 -9.36 8.21 -9.94
CA ARG A 160 -9.56 7.89 -11.36
C ARG A 160 -8.91 8.92 -12.25
N SER A 161 -8.27 8.46 -13.32
CA SER A 161 -7.55 9.33 -14.25
C SER A 161 -8.54 10.27 -14.94
N THR A 162 -8.15 11.54 -15.09
CA THR A 162 -8.91 12.55 -15.84
C THR A 162 -8.72 12.40 -17.34
#